data_AF-A0A7Y7CPY6-F1
#
_entry.id   AF-A0A7Y7CPY6-F1
#
_cell.length_a   1.000
_cell.length_b   1.000
_cell.length_c   1.000
_cell.angle_alpha   90.00
_cell.angle_beta   90.00
_cell.angle_gamma   90.00
#
_symmetry.space_group_name_H-M   'P 1'
#
loop_
_entity.id
_entity.type
_entity.pdbx_description
1 polymer ?
#
loop_
_entity_poly.entity_id
_entity_poly.type
_entity_poly.pdbx_seq_one_letter_code
_entity_poly.pdbx_strand_id
1 'polypeptide(L)'
;MKVLKKIGILLLIPLVIAQFFGPEKNDGNLDTVNAFIVETNPTAEVTQILKATCFDCHSAKTNYPWYNNITPVNYWLDEHIRDGKKHLDFSKWSEYSLKRKEHKMDELYEEVEKKEMPLNSYTWTHADANLTQAQIDAVVAWAKKAQANYKKQMTK
;
A
#
# COMPACT_ATOMS: atom_id res chain seq x y z
N MET A 1 1.35 5.03 45.39
CA MET A 1 0.62 6.11 44.65
C MET A 1 1.51 7.27 44.19
N LYS A 2 2.28 7.94 45.07
CA LYS A 2 3.12 9.11 44.67
C LYS A 2 4.21 8.78 43.64
N VAL A 3 4.84 7.60 43.74
CA VAL A 3 5.91 7.16 42.81
C VAL A 3 5.35 6.83 41.43
N LEU A 4 4.24 6.08 41.35
CA LEU A 4 3.53 5.80 40.10
C LEU A 4 3.08 7.08 39.39
N LYS A 5 2.60 8.09 40.13
CA LYS A 5 2.24 9.40 39.56
C LYS A 5 3.45 10.13 38.97
N LYS A 6 4.60 10.10 39.65
CA LYS A 6 5.84 10.71 39.15
C LYS A 6 6.37 9.99 37.91
N ILE A 7 6.34 8.65 37.88
CA ILE A 7 6.72 7.84 36.72
C ILE A 7 5.79 8.12 35.54
N GLY A 8 4.48 8.17 35.78
CA GLY A 8 3.51 8.49 34.73
C GLY A 8 3.74 9.86 34.11
N ILE A 9 4.02 10.88 34.93
CA ILE A 9 4.36 12.23 34.43
C ILE A 9 5.68 12.22 33.65
N LEU A 10 6.69 11.52 34.15
CA LEU A 10 8.00 11.39 33.49
C LEU A 10 7.88 10.75 32.09
N LEU A 11 6.97 9.80 31.90
CA LEU A 11 6.71 9.16 30.60
C LEU A 11 5.76 9.98 29.71
N LEU A 12 4.79 10.69 30.31
CA LEU A 12 3.82 11.49 29.55
C LEU A 12 4.47 12.69 28.86
N ILE A 13 5.37 13.41 29.54
CA ILE A 13 6.03 14.60 29.00
C ILE A 13 6.73 14.31 27.66
N PRO A 14 7.64 13.31 27.55
CA PRO A 14 8.28 13.01 26.27
C PRO A 14 7.27 12.52 25.22
N LEU A 15 6.21 11.78 25.61
CA LEU A 15 5.17 11.37 24.66
C LEU A 15 4.39 12.54 24.07
N VAL A 16 4.11 13.58 24.88
CA VAL A 16 3.45 14.82 24.43
C VAL A 16 4.39 15.62 23.54
N ILE A 17 5.65 15.78 23.92
CA ILE A 17 6.66 16.45 23.08
C ILE A 17 6.82 15.72 21.74
N ALA A 18 6.81 14.39 21.74
CA ALA A 18 6.93 13.59 20.53
C ALA A 18 5.75 13.75 19.56
N GLN A 19 4.57 14.23 20.00
CA GLN A 19 3.45 14.51 19.08
C GLN A 19 3.74 15.68 18.12
N PHE A 20 4.70 16.56 18.46
CA PHE A 20 5.06 17.72 17.62
C PHE A 20 6.05 17.35 16.50
N PHE A 21 6.54 16.11 16.47
CA PHE A 21 7.44 15.59 15.46
C PHE A 21 6.78 14.41 14.72
N GLY A 22 7.05 14.29 13.42
CA GLY A 22 6.49 13.23 12.59
C GLY A 22 7.23 13.08 11.27
N PRO A 23 6.98 11.97 10.55
CA PRO A 23 7.50 11.77 9.20
C PRO A 23 6.84 12.73 8.20
N GLU A 24 7.52 12.97 7.08
CA GLU A 24 6.94 13.68 5.94
C GLU A 24 5.81 12.85 5.32
N LYS A 25 4.72 13.49 4.93
CA LYS A 25 3.57 12.78 4.33
C LYS A 25 3.86 12.42 2.88
N ASN A 26 3.39 11.25 2.46
CA ASN A 26 3.33 10.85 1.05
C ASN A 26 2.18 11.58 0.34
N ASP A 27 2.41 12.83 -0.05
CA ASP A 27 1.39 13.76 -0.58
C ASP A 27 1.55 14.08 -2.08
N GLY A 28 2.28 13.24 -2.81
CA GLY A 28 2.52 13.39 -4.25
C GLY A 28 1.26 13.25 -5.11
N ASN A 29 1.46 13.13 -6.43
CA ASN A 29 0.35 13.06 -7.37
C ASN A 29 -0.11 11.61 -7.62
N LEU A 30 -1.38 11.31 -7.37
CA LEU A 30 -1.97 10.01 -7.66
C LEU A 30 -2.05 9.71 -9.17
N ASP A 31 -2.09 10.73 -10.04
CA ASP A 31 -2.13 10.56 -11.50
C ASP A 31 -0.91 9.79 -12.05
N THR A 32 0.16 9.68 -11.26
CA THR A 32 1.34 8.88 -11.58
C THR A 32 1.02 7.39 -11.79
N VAL A 33 -0.07 6.88 -11.20
CA VAL A 33 -0.51 5.49 -11.42
C VAL A 33 -1.17 5.27 -12.79
N ASN A 34 -1.46 6.33 -13.55
CA ASN A 34 -2.12 6.21 -14.84
C ASN A 34 -1.29 5.39 -15.85
N ALA A 35 0.05 5.48 -15.79
CA ALA A 35 0.92 4.65 -16.63
C ALA A 35 0.68 3.15 -16.39
N PHE A 36 0.52 2.75 -15.12
CA PHE A 36 0.17 1.40 -14.75
C PHE A 36 -1.22 1.00 -15.27
N ILE A 37 -2.25 1.82 -15.00
CA ILE A 37 -3.63 1.53 -15.41
C ILE A 37 -3.77 1.40 -16.92
N VAL A 38 -3.21 2.33 -17.70
CA VAL A 38 -3.29 2.33 -19.16
C VAL A 38 -2.58 1.12 -19.74
N GLU A 39 -1.39 0.78 -19.23
CA GLU A 39 -0.59 -0.32 -19.79
C GLU A 39 -1.16 -1.70 -19.44
N THR A 40 -1.68 -1.87 -18.22
CA THR A 40 -2.22 -3.16 -17.74
C THR A 40 -3.71 -3.35 -18.03
N ASN A 41 -4.41 -2.27 -18.40
CA ASN A 41 -5.81 -2.23 -18.81
C ASN A 41 -6.74 -3.09 -17.92
N PRO A 42 -6.81 -2.82 -16.59
CA PRO A 42 -7.72 -3.51 -15.68
C PRO A 42 -9.18 -3.25 -16.04
N THR A 43 -10.05 -4.16 -15.61
CA THR A 43 -11.51 -3.91 -15.68
C THR A 43 -11.90 -2.76 -14.75
N ALA A 44 -13.09 -2.21 -14.92
CA ALA A 44 -13.61 -1.17 -14.02
C ALA A 44 -13.65 -1.66 -12.55
N GLU A 45 -14.05 -2.91 -12.34
CA GLU A 45 -14.05 -3.56 -11.02
C GLU A 45 -12.65 -3.63 -10.42
N VAL A 46 -11.67 -4.16 -11.16
CA VAL A 46 -10.27 -4.26 -10.68
C VAL A 46 -9.68 -2.87 -10.42
N THR A 47 -9.99 -1.89 -11.26
CA THR A 47 -9.56 -0.48 -11.06
C THR A 47 -10.10 0.08 -9.73
N GLN A 48 -11.35 -0.23 -9.40
CA GLN A 48 -11.97 0.25 -8.17
C GLN A 48 -11.35 -0.41 -6.94
N ILE A 49 -11.05 -1.71 -7.02
CA ILE A 49 -10.33 -2.47 -5.98
C ILE A 49 -8.95 -1.83 -5.76
N LEU A 50 -8.13 -1.68 -6.81
CA LEU A 50 -6.78 -1.11 -6.70
C LEU A 50 -6.75 0.27 -6.03
N LYS A 51 -7.73 1.12 -6.35
CA LYS A 51 -7.89 2.44 -5.73
C LYS A 51 -8.21 2.36 -4.25
N ALA A 52 -9.06 1.43 -3.84
CA ALA A 52 -9.47 1.28 -2.44
C ALA A 52 -8.43 0.54 -1.58
N THR A 53 -7.65 -0.38 -2.18
CA THR A 53 -6.89 -1.36 -1.38
C THR A 53 -5.39 -1.35 -1.59
N CYS A 54 -4.90 -0.75 -2.68
CA CYS A 54 -3.49 -0.86 -3.08
C CYS A 54 -2.78 0.49 -3.15
N PHE A 55 -3.41 1.49 -3.76
CA PHE A 55 -2.72 2.73 -4.12
C PHE A 55 -2.32 3.61 -2.94
N ASP A 56 -3.03 3.55 -1.81
CA ASP A 56 -2.65 4.32 -0.63
C ASP A 56 -1.25 3.95 -0.11
N CYS A 57 -0.88 2.67 -0.17
CA CYS A 57 0.43 2.19 0.32
C CYS A 57 1.47 2.06 -0.78
N HIS A 58 1.05 1.78 -2.03
CA HIS A 58 1.95 1.44 -3.13
C HIS A 58 2.03 2.53 -4.23
N SER A 59 1.71 3.79 -3.92
CA SER A 59 1.80 4.89 -4.88
C SER A 59 2.44 6.16 -4.31
N ALA A 60 2.48 7.22 -5.11
CA ALA A 60 2.99 8.53 -4.72
C ALA A 60 2.05 9.31 -3.80
N LYS A 61 0.83 8.82 -3.54
CA LYS A 61 -0.14 9.51 -2.67
C LYS A 61 -0.82 8.54 -1.72
N THR A 62 -0.89 8.91 -0.45
CA THR A 62 -1.61 8.17 0.59
C THR A 62 -2.77 8.99 1.13
N ASN A 63 -3.98 8.43 1.15
CA ASN A 63 -5.08 8.99 1.92
C ASN A 63 -4.94 8.58 3.39
N TYR A 64 -4.20 9.38 4.15
CA TYR A 64 -3.91 9.05 5.54
C TYR A 64 -5.17 9.05 6.42
N PRO A 65 -5.36 8.01 7.26
CA PRO A 65 -6.42 8.01 8.25
C PRO A 65 -6.13 9.01 9.37
N TRP A 66 -7.17 9.40 10.11
CA TRP A 66 -7.08 10.43 11.16
C TRP A 66 -6.02 10.13 12.24
N TYR A 67 -5.78 8.86 12.55
CA TYR A 67 -4.83 8.41 13.55
C TYR A 67 -3.36 8.54 13.10
N ASN A 68 -3.09 8.88 11.84
CA ASN A 68 -1.75 9.26 11.38
C ASN A 68 -1.24 10.55 12.04
N ASN A 69 -2.06 11.28 12.80
CA ASN A 69 -1.59 12.42 13.59
C ASN A 69 -1.17 12.03 15.01
N ILE A 70 -1.14 10.74 15.35
CA ILE A 70 -0.78 10.22 16.68
C ILE A 70 0.61 9.60 16.62
N THR A 71 1.57 10.13 17.38
CA THR A 71 2.89 9.51 17.56
C THR A 71 2.80 8.41 18.64
N PRO A 72 3.35 7.20 18.43
CA PRO A 72 4.25 6.78 17.34
C PRO A 72 3.56 6.10 16.14
N VAL A 73 2.23 6.09 16.07
CA VAL A 73 1.47 5.38 15.01
C VAL A 73 1.79 5.95 13.63
N ASN A 74 2.01 7.26 13.53
CA ASN A 74 2.44 7.94 12.30
C ASN A 74 3.77 7.40 11.73
N TYR A 75 4.76 7.13 12.57
CA TYR A 75 6.04 6.53 12.17
C TYR A 75 5.87 5.08 11.72
N TRP A 76 5.04 4.32 12.43
CA TRP A 76 4.69 2.96 12.03
C TRP A 76 4.02 2.92 10.65
N LEU A 77 3.05 3.80 10.39
CA LEU A 77 2.42 3.92 9.07
C LEU A 77 3.41 4.31 7.98
N ASP A 78 4.26 5.31 8.23
CA ASP A 78 5.29 5.75 7.28
C ASP A 78 6.26 4.61 6.93
N GLU A 79 6.70 3.84 7.92
CA GLU A 79 7.55 2.68 7.69
C GLU A 79 6.88 1.64 6.80
N HIS A 80 5.62 1.30 7.09
CA HIS A 80 4.84 0.35 6.29
C HIS A 80 4.62 0.83 4.85
N ILE A 81 4.30 2.11 4.64
CA ILE A 81 4.13 2.68 3.29
C ILE A 81 5.46 2.67 2.54
N ARG A 82 6.55 3.10 3.19
CA ARG A 82 7.88 3.09 2.59
C ARG A 82 8.31 1.69 2.22
N ASP A 83 8.05 0.70 3.07
CA ASP A 83 8.38 -0.69 2.80
C ASP A 83 7.53 -1.28 1.67
N GLY A 84 6.22 -1.02 1.68
CA GLY A 84 5.31 -1.37 0.59
C GLY A 84 5.81 -0.86 -0.77
N LYS A 85 6.23 0.41 -0.86
CA LYS A 85 6.78 1.01 -2.08
C LYS A 85 8.13 0.43 -2.52
N LYS A 86 8.95 -0.11 -1.61
CA LYS A 86 10.17 -0.83 -2.00
C LYS A 86 9.83 -2.10 -2.77
N HIS A 87 8.81 -2.82 -2.32
CA HIS A 87 8.35 -4.04 -2.98
C HIS A 87 7.59 -3.73 -4.25
N LEU A 88 6.66 -2.78 -4.25
CA LEU A 88 5.88 -2.40 -5.42
C LEU A 88 5.47 -0.92 -5.35
N ASP A 89 5.81 -0.16 -6.39
CA ASP A 89 5.42 1.25 -6.52
C ASP A 89 4.76 1.48 -7.88
N PHE A 90 3.42 1.56 -7.89
CA PHE A 90 2.61 1.80 -9.08
C PHE A 90 2.90 3.16 -9.73
N SER A 91 3.36 4.15 -8.96
CA SER A 91 3.70 5.47 -9.48
C SER A 91 4.97 5.48 -10.34
N LYS A 92 5.80 4.43 -10.22
CA LYS A 92 7.05 4.27 -10.96
C LYS A 92 6.96 3.23 -12.08
N TRP A 93 5.75 2.80 -12.43
CA TRP A 93 5.56 1.68 -13.34
C TRP A 93 6.23 1.88 -14.71
N SER A 94 6.22 3.10 -15.24
CA SER A 94 6.88 3.46 -16.51
C SER A 94 8.40 3.27 -16.49
N GLU A 95 9.01 3.33 -15.31
CA GLU A 95 10.46 3.16 -15.12
C GLU A 95 10.87 1.68 -15.02
N TYR A 96 9.91 0.77 -14.84
CA TYR A 96 10.21 -0.64 -14.64
C TYR A 96 10.58 -1.30 -15.96
N SER A 97 11.67 -2.08 -15.93
CA SER A 97 12.02 -2.96 -17.04
C SER A 97 10.92 -4.01 -17.26
N LEU A 98 10.83 -4.55 -18.47
CA LEU A 98 9.84 -5.58 -18.80
C LEU A 98 9.90 -6.80 -17.84
N LYS A 99 11.12 -7.24 -17.51
CA LYS A 99 11.36 -8.30 -16.52
C LYS A 99 10.85 -7.93 -15.13
N ARG A 100 11.07 -6.69 -14.70
CA ARG A 100 10.58 -6.21 -13.40
C ARG A 100 9.05 -6.14 -13.39
N LYS A 101 8.42 -5.63 -14.45
CA LYS A 101 6.96 -5.58 -14.57
C LYS A 101 6.35 -6.97 -14.47
N GLU A 102 6.90 -7.94 -15.21
CA GLU A 102 6.47 -9.34 -15.16
C GLU A 102 6.55 -9.90 -13.74
N HIS A 103 7.72 -9.82 -13.10
CA HIS A 103 7.92 -10.31 -11.74
C HIS A 103 7.03 -9.61 -10.71
N LYS A 104 6.77 -8.30 -10.86
CA LYS A 104 5.88 -7.57 -9.95
C LYS A 104 4.41 -7.93 -10.12
N MET A 105 3.96 -8.27 -11.33
CA MET A 105 2.63 -8.84 -11.51
C MET A 105 2.53 -10.24 -10.91
N ASP A 106 3.63 -11.00 -10.93
CA ASP A 106 3.74 -12.32 -10.30
C ASP A 106 3.55 -12.25 -8.79
N GLU A 107 4.36 -11.43 -8.12
CA GLU A 107 4.23 -11.17 -6.68
C GLU A 107 2.85 -10.61 -6.33
N LEU A 108 2.31 -9.66 -7.12
CA LEU A 108 1.01 -9.06 -6.85
C LEU A 108 -0.10 -10.11 -6.76
N TYR A 109 -0.22 -10.99 -7.75
CA TYR A 109 -1.28 -11.99 -7.68
C TYR A 109 -1.03 -13.02 -6.58
N GLU A 110 0.22 -13.40 -6.31
CA GLU A 110 0.53 -14.36 -5.25
C GLU A 110 0.15 -13.82 -3.87
N GLU A 111 0.51 -12.57 -3.56
CA GLU A 111 0.22 -11.94 -2.27
C GLU A 111 -1.31 -11.78 -2.06
N VAL A 112 -2.04 -11.45 -3.13
CA VAL A 112 -3.51 -11.35 -3.09
C VAL A 112 -4.17 -12.73 -2.99
N GLU A 113 -3.70 -13.72 -3.74
CA GLU A 113 -4.21 -15.10 -3.72
C GLU A 113 -3.98 -15.77 -2.35
N LYS A 114 -2.84 -15.51 -1.72
CA LYS A 114 -2.49 -15.99 -0.37
C LYS A 114 -3.14 -15.18 0.76
N LYS A 115 -3.84 -14.08 0.45
CA LYS A 115 -4.48 -13.17 1.42
C LYS A 115 -3.48 -12.49 2.37
N GLU A 116 -2.25 -12.34 1.92
CA GLU A 116 -1.22 -11.55 2.61
C GLU A 116 -1.42 -10.05 2.33
N MET A 117 -2.00 -9.73 1.17
CA MET A 117 -2.40 -8.37 0.79
C MET A 117 -3.92 -8.27 0.51
N PRO A 118 -4.59 -7.23 1.00
CA PRO A 118 -4.08 -6.18 1.90
C PRO A 118 -3.75 -6.72 3.31
N LEU A 119 -2.80 -6.09 4.00
CA LEU A 119 -2.40 -6.49 5.35
C LEU A 119 -3.62 -6.57 6.29
N ASN A 120 -3.70 -7.61 7.11
CA ASN A 120 -4.78 -7.75 8.10
C ASN A 120 -4.90 -6.53 9.05
N SER A 121 -3.77 -5.93 9.44
CA SER A 121 -3.79 -4.72 10.28
C SER A 121 -4.39 -3.51 9.58
N TYR A 122 -4.29 -3.43 8.25
CA TYR A 122 -4.90 -2.37 7.46
C TYR A 122 -6.43 -2.52 7.42
N THR A 123 -6.94 -3.74 7.24
CA THR A 123 -8.38 -4.01 7.16
C THR A 123 -9.13 -3.78 8.48
N TRP A 124 -8.44 -3.77 9.63
CA TRP A 124 -9.04 -3.41 10.93
C TRP A 124 -9.60 -1.98 10.97
N THR A 125 -9.02 -1.09 10.17
CA THR A 125 -9.38 0.33 10.12
C THR A 125 -9.91 0.76 8.75
N HIS A 126 -9.76 -0.10 7.73
CA HIS A 126 -10.21 0.09 6.35
C HIS A 126 -11.03 -1.15 5.94
N ALA A 127 -12.24 -1.26 6.47
CA ALA A 127 -13.10 -2.42 6.22
C ALA A 127 -13.47 -2.59 4.75
N ASP A 128 -13.49 -1.48 3.99
CA ASP A 128 -13.66 -1.43 2.54
C ASP A 128 -12.48 -2.05 1.77
N ALA A 129 -11.30 -2.15 2.40
CA ALA A 129 -10.16 -2.84 1.84
C ALA A 129 -10.15 -4.35 2.09
N ASN A 130 -11.12 -4.88 2.85
CA ASN A 130 -11.24 -6.32 3.06
C ASN A 130 -11.85 -7.00 1.82
N LEU A 131 -10.99 -7.58 0.97
CA LEU A 131 -11.40 -8.18 -0.29
C LEU A 131 -12.28 -9.42 -0.08
N THR A 132 -13.40 -9.46 -0.78
CA THR A 132 -14.20 -10.68 -0.94
C THR A 132 -13.47 -11.68 -1.84
N GLN A 133 -13.84 -12.96 -1.78
CA GLN A 133 -13.25 -13.97 -2.65
C GLN A 133 -13.43 -13.64 -4.14
N ALA A 134 -14.58 -13.10 -4.54
CA ALA A 134 -14.83 -12.68 -5.92
C ALA A 134 -13.87 -11.55 -6.36
N GLN A 135 -13.59 -10.58 -5.49
CA GLN A 135 -12.63 -9.51 -5.76
C GLN A 135 -11.20 -10.03 -5.85
N ILE A 136 -10.81 -10.97 -4.97
CA ILE A 136 -9.52 -11.67 -5.04
C ILE A 136 -9.38 -12.37 -6.40
N ASP A 137 -10.39 -13.17 -6.78
CA ASP A 137 -10.37 -13.92 -8.04
C ASP A 137 -10.28 -12.99 -9.26
N ALA A 138 -10.98 -11.85 -9.23
CA ALA A 138 -10.93 -10.84 -10.29
C ALA A 138 -9.53 -10.21 -10.43
N VAL A 139 -8.91 -9.83 -9.31
CA VAL A 139 -7.55 -9.25 -9.29
C VAL A 139 -6.53 -10.29 -9.75
N VAL A 140 -6.59 -11.52 -9.22
CA VAL A 140 -5.66 -12.59 -9.57
C VAL A 140 -5.75 -12.95 -11.05
N ALA A 141 -6.96 -13.09 -11.60
CA ALA A 141 -7.15 -13.42 -13.01
C ALA A 141 -6.60 -12.33 -13.93
N TRP A 142 -6.87 -11.06 -13.63
CA TRP A 142 -6.33 -9.94 -14.37
C TRP A 142 -4.80 -9.86 -14.27
N ALA A 143 -4.25 -10.03 -13.07
CA ALA A 143 -2.81 -9.93 -12.83
C ALA A 143 -2.03 -11.05 -13.53
N LYS A 144 -2.51 -12.30 -13.47
CA LYS A 144 -1.95 -13.43 -14.23
C LYS A 144 -1.97 -13.16 -15.74
N LYS A 145 -3.02 -12.54 -16.27
CA LYS A 145 -3.11 -12.16 -17.69
C LYS A 145 -2.07 -11.09 -18.07
N ALA A 146 -1.93 -10.04 -17.25
CA ALA A 146 -0.93 -9.00 -17.47
C ALA A 146 0.50 -9.57 -17.38
N GLN A 147 0.79 -10.41 -16.38
CA GLN A 147 2.06 -11.12 -16.22
C GLN A 147 2.40 -11.97 -17.47
N ALA A 148 1.44 -12.76 -17.96
CA ALA A 148 1.61 -13.57 -19.16
C ALA A 148 1.88 -12.73 -20.42
N ASN A 149 1.29 -11.54 -20.53
CA ASN A 149 1.56 -10.61 -21.62
C ASN A 149 2.99 -10.09 -21.59
N TYR A 150 3.54 -9.80 -20.40
CA TYR A 150 4.94 -9.41 -20.26
C TYR A 150 5.90 -10.57 -20.57
N LYS A 151 5.60 -11.79 -20.10
CA LYS A 151 6.36 -13.00 -20.48
C LYS A 151 6.45 -13.16 -21.99
N LYS A 152 5.33 -13.04 -22.70
CA LYS A 152 5.27 -13.13 -24.17
C LYS A 152 6.11 -12.06 -24.88
N GLN A 153 6.20 -10.86 -24.33
CA GLN A 153 7.01 -9.78 -24.89
C GLN A 153 8.51 -10.03 -24.73
N MET A 154 8.93 -10.76 -23.70
CA MET A 154 10.35 -11.13 -23.50
C MET A 154 10.82 -12.27 -24.40
N THR A 155 9.88 -13.08 -24.91
CA THR A 155 10.17 -14.24 -25.79
C THR A 155 10.11 -13.90 -27.28
N LYS A 156 9.76 -12.65 -27.64
CA LYS A 156 9.78 -12.14 -29.01
C LYS A 156 11.11 -11.46 -29.30
#